data_AF-A0A925WJA7-F1
#
_entry.id   AF-A0A925WJA7-F1
#
_cell.length_a   1.000
_cell.length_b   1.000
_cell.length_c   1.000
_cell.angle_alpha   90.00
_cell.angle_beta   90.00
_cell.angle_gamma   90.00
#
_symmetry.space_group_name_H-M   'P 1'
#
loop_
_entity.id
_entity.type
_entity.pdbx_description
1 polymer ?
#
loop_
_entity_poly.entity_id
_entity_poly.type
_entity_poly.pdbx_seq_one_letter_code
_entity_poly.pdbx_strand_id
1 'polypeptide(L)'
;MPIPATPFPMIDDAIDQLNQHKATWLKLPIATKLNYLQGVIDRTAANAERWAHAACQAKGLSPQSPLAGEEWVSGPWALIKAMQSLSVTLKSYQAGTPRTPTAVRTRRDGQVIAQVFPQSIYDRLLLSGVHSEVWMEPGVTVANLPQHMGLVYRDPPAEGKVALVLGAGNISSIAPLDTLYKLYAEAQVIILKMNPVNEYLGAIFEDIFAQFVSDGFLRFAYGGAEVGEYIVMHAGLDEIHITGSARTHDAIVYGGGEEGQARKARNTPRHQKRITSELGAVCPVIVVPGPWDAADIQHQAANIATMKMHNAGFNCVAAQVALLPESWNQREALLDAVRAIFKASEARPAYYPGAAQRQQAAVSAHPNAERLNQRDVPTTLIANIDRDALEDICFRDEAFGGVLSTTNLPGNTAAEFLKNAVKFANEQLWGTLGANIIIHPQTMRE
;
A
#
# COMPACT_ATOMS: atom_id res chain seq x y z
N MET A 1 17.08 -5.38 -19.68
CA MET A 1 18.36 -4.75 -19.28
C MET A 1 18.04 -3.59 -18.36
N PRO A 2 18.89 -3.29 -17.36
CA PRO A 2 18.67 -2.17 -16.45
C PRO A 2 18.56 -0.86 -17.24
N ILE A 3 17.67 0.03 -16.81
CA ILE A 3 17.57 1.36 -17.44
C ILE A 3 18.74 2.20 -16.92
N PRO A 4 19.52 2.88 -17.80
CA PRO A 4 20.60 3.75 -17.34
C PRO A 4 20.09 4.82 -16.37
N ALA A 5 20.91 5.13 -15.35
CA ALA A 5 20.58 6.19 -14.41
C ALA A 5 20.40 7.52 -15.16
N THR A 6 19.37 8.29 -14.78
CA THR A 6 19.15 9.62 -15.33
C THR A 6 20.28 10.54 -14.89
N PRO A 7 21.06 11.13 -15.81
CA PRO A 7 22.14 12.04 -15.46
C PRO A 7 21.63 13.25 -14.67
N PHE A 8 22.40 13.71 -13.69
CA PHE A 8 22.02 14.86 -12.86
C PHE A 8 21.68 16.13 -13.65
N PRO A 9 22.40 16.51 -14.73
CA PRO A 9 22.00 17.65 -15.56
C PRO A 9 20.60 17.49 -16.20
N MET A 10 20.21 16.26 -16.58
CA MET A 10 18.87 16.00 -17.10
C MET A 10 17.79 16.07 -16.02
N ILE A 11 18.15 15.78 -14.76
CA ILE A 11 17.26 15.96 -13.60
C ILE A 11 17.04 17.45 -13.35
N ASP A 12 18.10 18.25 -13.40
CA ASP A 12 18.01 19.71 -13.25
C ASP A 12 17.06 20.29 -14.32
N ASP A 13 17.30 19.96 -15.59
CA ASP A 13 16.44 20.36 -16.71
C ASP A 13 14.98 19.92 -16.53
N ALA A 14 14.76 18.69 -16.03
CA ALA A 14 13.43 18.16 -15.78
C ALA A 14 12.70 18.95 -14.68
N ILE A 15 13.39 19.28 -13.58
CA ILE A 15 12.82 20.04 -12.47
C ILE A 15 12.57 21.50 -12.89
N ASP A 16 13.43 22.09 -13.70
CA ASP A 16 13.24 23.44 -14.23
C ASP A 16 12.02 23.50 -15.16
N GLN A 17 11.84 22.51 -16.04
CA GLN A 17 10.65 22.39 -16.87
C GLN A 17 9.38 22.25 -16.02
N LEU A 18 9.40 21.40 -14.99
CA LEU A 18 8.26 21.27 -14.07
C LEU A 18 7.95 22.60 -13.37
N ASN A 19 8.97 23.32 -12.90
CA ASN A 19 8.80 24.63 -12.28
C ASN A 19 8.14 25.66 -13.22
N GLN A 20 8.45 25.63 -14.51
CA GLN A 20 7.82 26.49 -15.51
C GLN A 20 6.33 26.15 -15.73
N HIS A 21 5.90 24.91 -15.47
CA HIS A 21 4.55 24.42 -15.78
C HIS A 21 3.63 24.27 -14.56
N LYS A 22 4.16 24.35 -13.32
CA LYS A 22 3.37 24.14 -12.09
C LYS A 22 2.18 25.08 -11.93
N ALA A 23 2.34 26.35 -12.33
CA ALA A 23 1.26 27.33 -12.33
C ALA A 23 0.19 27.02 -13.39
N THR A 24 0.58 26.47 -14.54
CA THR A 24 -0.33 26.07 -15.61
C THR A 24 -1.21 24.91 -15.17
N TRP A 25 -0.62 23.83 -14.64
CA TRP A 25 -1.37 22.65 -14.17
C TRP A 25 -2.41 23.02 -13.10
N LEU A 26 -2.02 23.85 -12.13
CA LEU A 26 -2.91 24.32 -11.07
C LEU A 26 -4.17 25.00 -11.64
N LYS A 27 -4.00 25.87 -12.66
CA LYS A 27 -5.06 26.68 -13.27
C LYS A 27 -5.86 25.95 -14.35
N LEU A 28 -5.48 24.74 -14.75
CA LEU A 28 -6.22 24.00 -15.79
C LEU A 28 -7.68 23.74 -15.36
N PRO A 29 -8.66 24.01 -16.25
CA PRO A 29 -10.04 23.67 -15.99
C PRO A 29 -10.24 22.17 -15.75
N ILE A 30 -11.23 21.81 -14.94
CA ILE A 30 -11.60 20.41 -14.69
C ILE A 30 -11.86 19.65 -16.01
N ALA A 31 -12.48 20.29 -17.00
CA ALA A 31 -12.71 19.71 -18.33
C ALA A 31 -11.41 19.23 -18.98
N THR A 32 -10.35 20.05 -18.93
CA THR A 32 -9.05 19.69 -19.50
C THR A 32 -8.39 18.57 -18.69
N LYS A 33 -8.44 18.65 -17.35
CA LYS A 33 -7.93 17.60 -16.46
C LYS A 33 -8.64 16.25 -16.68
N LEU A 34 -9.93 16.25 -17.02
CA LEU A 34 -10.69 15.05 -17.39
C LEU A 34 -10.20 14.43 -18.71
N ASN A 35 -9.80 15.24 -19.69
CA ASN A 35 -9.25 14.72 -20.95
C ASN A 35 -7.93 13.97 -20.72
N TYR A 36 -7.07 14.48 -19.84
CA TYR A 36 -5.85 13.76 -19.44
C TYR A 36 -6.17 12.41 -18.78
N LEU A 37 -7.14 12.36 -17.85
CA LEU A 37 -7.55 11.08 -17.23
C LEU A 37 -8.06 10.09 -18.27
N GLN A 38 -8.88 10.55 -19.22
CA GLN A 38 -9.38 9.68 -20.28
C GLN A 38 -8.22 9.15 -21.14
N GLY A 39 -7.26 9.99 -21.51
CA GLY A 39 -6.08 9.57 -22.24
C GLY A 39 -5.25 8.52 -21.50
N VAL A 40 -5.07 8.65 -20.19
CA VAL A 40 -4.36 7.64 -19.37
C VAL A 40 -5.18 6.35 -19.26
N ILE A 41 -6.51 6.41 -19.11
CA ILE A 41 -7.39 5.23 -19.14
C ILE A 41 -7.20 4.46 -20.46
N ASP A 42 -7.33 5.16 -21.59
CA ASP A 42 -7.27 4.54 -22.92
C ASP A 42 -5.90 3.92 -23.18
N ARG A 43 -4.82 4.63 -22.82
CA ARG A 43 -3.45 4.12 -22.98
C ARG A 43 -3.11 3.01 -22.01
N THR A 44 -3.66 3.02 -20.80
CA THR A 44 -3.52 1.91 -19.85
C THR A 44 -4.20 0.66 -20.38
N ALA A 45 -5.42 0.79 -20.92
CA ALA A 45 -6.12 -0.33 -21.54
C ALA A 45 -5.33 -0.89 -22.74
N ALA A 46 -4.78 -0.02 -23.60
CA ALA A 46 -3.96 -0.41 -24.74
C ALA A 46 -2.64 -1.11 -24.34
N ASN A 47 -2.09 -0.80 -23.17
CA ASN A 47 -0.85 -1.39 -22.66
C ASN A 47 -1.08 -2.48 -21.59
N ALA A 48 -2.32 -2.84 -21.27
CA ALA A 48 -2.63 -3.67 -20.10
C ALA A 48 -1.98 -5.05 -20.17
N GLU A 49 -2.04 -5.71 -21.34
CA GLU A 49 -1.40 -7.01 -21.55
C GLU A 49 0.13 -6.93 -21.48
N ARG A 50 0.72 -5.95 -22.16
CA ARG A 50 2.17 -5.69 -22.13
C ARG A 50 2.66 -5.46 -20.70
N TRP A 51 1.91 -4.72 -19.90
CA TRP A 51 2.19 -4.50 -18.49
C TRP A 51 2.10 -5.80 -17.70
N ALA A 52 0.94 -6.48 -17.72
CA ALA A 52 0.75 -7.69 -16.92
C ALA A 52 1.78 -8.77 -17.26
N HIS A 53 2.11 -8.96 -18.53
CA HIS A 53 3.13 -9.92 -18.98
C HIS A 53 4.54 -9.52 -18.54
N ALA A 54 4.91 -8.24 -18.65
CA ALA A 54 6.21 -7.76 -18.17
C ALA A 54 6.34 -7.97 -16.66
N ALA A 55 5.26 -7.73 -15.89
CA ALA A 55 5.24 -7.96 -14.46
C ALA A 55 5.33 -9.44 -14.09
N CYS A 56 4.61 -10.32 -14.80
CA CYS A 56 4.74 -11.77 -14.64
C CYS A 56 6.19 -12.20 -14.89
N GLN A 57 6.80 -11.75 -15.99
CA GLN A 57 8.18 -12.07 -16.33
C GLN A 57 9.16 -11.62 -15.24
N ALA A 58 9.04 -10.38 -14.77
CA ALA A 58 9.91 -9.85 -13.73
C ALA A 58 9.80 -10.61 -12.40
N LYS A 59 8.60 -11.14 -12.10
CA LYS A 59 8.34 -11.95 -10.90
C LYS A 59 8.59 -13.44 -11.08
N GLY A 60 9.02 -13.87 -12.28
CA GLY A 60 9.24 -15.28 -12.62
C GLY A 60 7.97 -16.11 -12.67
N LEU A 61 6.84 -15.48 -12.99
CA LEU A 61 5.54 -16.12 -13.14
C LEU A 61 5.24 -16.42 -14.62
N SER A 62 4.55 -17.52 -14.87
CA SER A 62 3.97 -17.79 -16.19
C SER A 62 2.77 -16.86 -16.43
N PRO A 63 2.69 -16.13 -17.55
CA PRO A 63 1.50 -15.34 -17.88
C PRO A 63 0.23 -16.17 -18.09
N GLN A 64 0.37 -17.49 -18.28
CA GLN A 64 -0.76 -18.43 -18.40
C GLN A 64 -1.16 -19.06 -17.06
N SER A 65 -0.41 -18.82 -15.98
CA SER A 65 -0.78 -19.27 -14.65
C SER A 65 -1.95 -18.44 -14.11
N PRO A 66 -2.84 -19.02 -13.27
CA PRO A 66 -3.82 -18.25 -12.51
C PRO A 66 -3.21 -17.09 -11.71
N LEU A 67 -1.94 -17.20 -11.30
CA LEU A 67 -1.22 -16.15 -10.58
C LEU A 67 -1.02 -14.88 -11.40
N ALA A 68 -1.03 -14.95 -12.74
CA ALA A 68 -0.99 -13.76 -13.57
C ALA A 68 -2.17 -12.81 -13.29
N GLY A 69 -3.30 -13.35 -12.80
CA GLY A 69 -4.45 -12.56 -12.35
C GLY A 69 -4.10 -11.55 -11.25
N GLU A 70 -3.12 -11.85 -10.39
CA GLU A 70 -2.62 -10.91 -9.38
C GLU A 70 -2.05 -9.64 -10.04
N GLU A 71 -1.30 -9.78 -11.14
CA GLU A 71 -0.71 -8.65 -11.89
C GLU A 71 -1.74 -7.87 -12.69
N TRP A 72 -2.76 -8.54 -13.22
CA TRP A 72 -3.88 -7.87 -13.90
C TRP A 72 -4.70 -7.01 -12.94
N VAL A 73 -5.10 -7.60 -11.80
CA VAL A 73 -5.98 -6.93 -10.82
C VAL A 73 -5.22 -5.82 -10.10
N SER A 74 -4.01 -6.08 -9.59
CA SER A 74 -3.23 -5.09 -8.84
C SER A 74 -2.43 -4.12 -9.70
N GLY A 75 -2.39 -4.32 -11.02
CA GLY A 75 -1.72 -3.45 -12.00
C GLY A 75 -2.71 -2.63 -12.83
N PRO A 76 -2.92 -2.96 -14.13
CA PRO A 76 -3.74 -2.15 -15.04
C PRO A 76 -5.18 -1.92 -14.57
N TRP A 77 -5.84 -2.97 -14.01
CA TRP A 77 -7.23 -2.84 -13.58
C TRP A 77 -7.37 -1.85 -12.42
N ALA A 78 -6.50 -1.94 -11.41
CA ALA A 78 -6.48 -1.01 -10.29
C ALA A 78 -6.30 0.44 -10.75
N LEU A 79 -5.37 0.69 -11.68
CA LEU A 79 -5.12 2.03 -12.21
C LEU A 79 -6.35 2.57 -12.96
N ILE A 80 -6.92 1.78 -13.88
CA ILE A 80 -8.14 2.15 -14.62
C ILE A 80 -9.29 2.44 -13.66
N LYS A 81 -9.51 1.58 -12.67
CA LYS A 81 -10.60 1.72 -11.71
C LYS A 81 -10.45 2.99 -10.87
N ALA A 82 -9.23 3.32 -10.44
CA ALA A 82 -8.94 4.56 -9.72
C ALA A 82 -9.23 5.79 -10.60
N MET A 83 -8.76 5.81 -11.85
CA MET A 83 -8.99 6.92 -12.77
C MET A 83 -10.45 7.12 -13.14
N GLN A 84 -11.20 6.03 -13.33
CA GLN A 84 -12.65 6.09 -13.53
C GLN A 84 -13.35 6.69 -12.30
N SER A 85 -12.97 6.27 -11.10
CA SER A 85 -13.54 6.79 -9.85
C SER A 85 -13.24 8.28 -9.68
N LEU A 86 -11.99 8.68 -9.95
CA LEU A 86 -11.57 10.08 -9.96
C LEU A 86 -12.31 10.91 -11.02
N SER A 87 -12.51 10.36 -12.21
CA SER A 87 -13.27 11.02 -13.29
C SER A 87 -14.71 11.30 -12.88
N VAL A 88 -15.37 10.37 -12.20
CA VAL A 88 -16.72 10.58 -11.65
C VAL A 88 -16.70 11.70 -10.61
N THR A 89 -15.72 11.70 -9.69
CA THR A 89 -15.57 12.77 -8.70
C THR A 89 -15.39 14.13 -9.38
N LEU A 90 -14.47 14.27 -10.34
CA LEU A 90 -14.24 15.55 -11.03
C LEU A 90 -15.45 16.03 -11.83
N LYS A 91 -16.17 15.14 -12.53
CA LYS A 91 -17.41 15.48 -13.23
C LYS A 91 -18.46 16.05 -12.26
N SER A 92 -18.55 15.50 -11.05
CA SER A 92 -19.47 15.99 -10.01
C SER A 92 -19.11 17.40 -9.54
N TYR A 93 -17.83 17.71 -9.38
CA TYR A 93 -17.37 19.07 -9.08
C TYR A 93 -17.61 20.04 -10.25
N GLN A 94 -17.35 19.60 -11.49
CA GLN A 94 -17.63 20.41 -12.68
C GLN A 94 -19.12 20.76 -12.81
N ALA A 95 -20.01 19.83 -12.44
CA ALA A 95 -21.45 20.04 -12.46
C ALA A 95 -21.99 20.86 -11.26
N GLY A 96 -21.13 21.25 -10.32
CA GLY A 96 -21.55 21.93 -9.08
C GLY A 96 -22.33 21.03 -8.12
N THR A 97 -22.27 19.70 -8.30
CA THR A 97 -22.94 18.70 -7.46
C THR A 97 -21.94 17.66 -6.94
N PRO A 98 -20.98 18.03 -6.06
CA PRO A 98 -19.94 17.13 -5.60
C PRO A 98 -20.49 15.82 -5.06
N ARG A 99 -19.86 14.72 -5.46
CA ARG A 99 -20.20 13.37 -5.03
C ARG A 99 -20.12 13.26 -3.51
N THR A 100 -21.15 12.71 -2.89
CA THR A 100 -21.21 12.45 -1.45
C THR A 100 -20.98 10.97 -1.12
N PRO A 101 -20.58 10.64 0.12
CA PRO A 101 -20.58 9.27 0.62
C PRO A 101 -21.96 8.62 0.51
N THR A 102 -22.04 7.30 0.32
CA THR A 102 -23.33 6.60 0.21
C THR A 102 -24.11 6.55 1.51
N ALA A 103 -23.40 6.59 2.64
CA ALA A 103 -23.97 6.71 3.97
C ALA A 103 -22.99 7.48 4.86
N VAL A 104 -23.52 8.25 5.81
CA VAL A 104 -22.74 8.92 6.84
C VAL A 104 -23.41 8.65 8.18
N ARG A 105 -22.64 8.24 9.18
CA ARG A 105 -23.13 8.03 10.55
C ARG A 105 -22.18 8.59 11.57
N THR A 106 -22.69 8.81 12.78
CA THR A 106 -21.89 9.22 13.93
C THR A 106 -21.84 8.07 14.92
N ARG A 107 -20.64 7.71 15.38
CA ARG A 107 -20.42 6.73 16.45
C ARG A 107 -20.84 7.32 17.80
N ARG A 108 -20.91 6.47 18.83
CA ARG A 108 -21.24 6.90 20.21
C ARG A 108 -20.23 7.88 20.80
N ASP A 109 -18.97 7.80 20.37
CA ASP A 109 -17.89 8.71 20.77
C ASP A 109 -17.90 10.04 19.97
N GLY A 110 -18.88 10.25 19.09
CA GLY A 110 -19.00 11.46 18.28
C GLY A 110 -18.21 11.42 16.96
N GLN A 111 -17.41 10.38 16.70
CA GLN A 111 -16.64 10.28 15.47
C GLN A 111 -17.56 10.04 14.26
N VAL A 112 -17.34 10.79 13.19
CA VAL A 112 -18.08 10.63 11.93
C VAL A 112 -17.42 9.55 11.07
N ILE A 113 -18.25 8.65 10.53
CA ILE A 113 -17.82 7.65 9.55
C ILE A 113 -18.62 7.84 8.26
N ALA A 114 -17.90 7.95 7.15
CA ALA A 114 -18.45 8.06 5.81
C ALA A 114 -18.20 6.77 5.02
N GLN A 115 -19.27 6.12 4.57
CA GLN A 115 -19.17 4.97 3.68
C GLN A 115 -18.89 5.46 2.24
N VAL A 116 -17.72 5.11 1.72
CA VAL A 116 -17.22 5.56 0.42
C VAL A 116 -17.27 4.49 -0.66
N PHE A 117 -17.60 3.24 -0.32
CA PHE A 117 -17.78 2.12 -1.26
C PHE A 117 -18.86 1.15 -0.73
N PRO A 118 -19.68 0.51 -1.59
CA PRO A 118 -19.76 0.60 -3.04
C PRO A 118 -20.49 1.85 -3.53
N GLN A 119 -20.21 2.26 -4.76
CA GLN A 119 -20.56 3.57 -5.29
C GLN A 119 -21.37 3.50 -6.61
N SER A 120 -21.56 2.30 -7.13
CA SER A 120 -22.33 2.01 -8.35
C SER A 120 -22.89 0.58 -8.28
N ILE A 121 -23.79 0.24 -9.20
CA ILE A 121 -24.30 -1.14 -9.33
C ILE A 121 -23.17 -2.12 -9.71
N TYR A 122 -22.20 -1.69 -10.51
CA TYR A 122 -21.07 -2.53 -10.91
C TYR A 122 -20.14 -2.84 -9.73
N ASP A 123 -19.94 -1.88 -8.83
CA ASP A 123 -19.17 -2.10 -7.60
C ASP A 123 -19.82 -3.20 -6.74
N ARG A 124 -21.15 -3.16 -6.61
CA ARG A 124 -21.90 -4.17 -5.84
C ARG A 124 -21.84 -5.56 -6.47
N LEU A 125 -21.79 -5.64 -7.79
CA LEU A 125 -21.73 -6.91 -8.52
C LEU A 125 -20.31 -7.50 -8.50
N LEU A 126 -19.28 -6.68 -8.74
CA LEU A 126 -17.89 -7.15 -8.86
C LEU A 126 -17.23 -7.40 -7.51
N LEU A 127 -17.54 -6.59 -6.49
CA LEU A 127 -16.98 -6.69 -5.14
C LEU A 127 -18.12 -6.85 -4.12
N SER A 128 -18.97 -7.85 -4.35
CA SER A 128 -20.10 -8.17 -3.48
C SER A 128 -19.63 -8.45 -2.06
N GLY A 129 -20.34 -7.88 -1.07
CA GLY A 129 -20.00 -7.99 0.35
C GLY A 129 -18.85 -7.07 0.81
N VAL A 130 -18.22 -6.31 -0.08
CA VAL A 130 -17.14 -5.37 0.26
C VAL A 130 -17.70 -3.98 0.49
N HIS A 131 -17.35 -3.39 1.63
CA HIS A 131 -17.65 -2.00 1.99
C HIS A 131 -16.36 -1.30 2.39
N SER A 132 -16.27 0.00 2.10
CA SER A 132 -15.16 0.84 2.58
C SER A 132 -15.71 2.08 3.25
N GLU A 133 -15.09 2.42 4.38
CA GLU A 133 -15.47 3.53 5.23
C GLU A 133 -14.24 4.39 5.54
N VAL A 134 -14.42 5.70 5.50
CA VAL A 134 -13.43 6.67 5.98
C VAL A 134 -13.89 7.19 7.33
N TRP A 135 -13.01 7.09 8.31
CA TRP A 135 -13.26 7.51 9.69
C TRP A 135 -12.63 8.87 9.88
N MET A 136 -13.46 9.87 10.14
CA MET A 136 -13.03 11.26 10.08
C MET A 136 -12.19 11.65 11.30
N GLU A 137 -11.30 12.61 11.10
CA GLU A 137 -10.53 13.25 12.16
C GLU A 137 -11.43 13.98 13.17
N PRO A 138 -10.97 14.18 14.42
CA PRO A 138 -11.68 15.00 15.40
C PRO A 138 -12.02 16.39 14.86
N GLY A 139 -13.25 16.85 15.10
CA GLY A 139 -13.75 18.16 14.62
C GLY A 139 -14.53 18.12 13.30
N VAL A 140 -14.44 17.02 12.55
CA VAL A 140 -15.30 16.79 11.38
C VAL A 140 -16.66 16.24 11.86
N THR A 141 -17.72 16.96 11.51
CA THR A 141 -19.12 16.64 11.79
C THR A 141 -19.85 16.31 10.50
N VAL A 142 -21.04 15.69 10.60
CA VAL A 142 -21.88 15.43 9.41
C VAL A 142 -22.19 16.73 8.66
N ALA A 143 -22.38 17.83 9.38
CA ALA A 143 -22.72 19.14 8.80
C ALA A 143 -21.54 19.80 8.07
N ASN A 144 -20.32 19.67 8.58
CA ASN A 144 -19.13 20.28 7.95
C ASN A 144 -18.36 19.32 7.03
N LEU A 145 -18.70 18.02 6.98
CA LEU A 145 -18.00 17.03 6.13
C LEU A 145 -17.84 17.47 4.67
N PRO A 146 -18.86 18.05 3.99
CA PRO A 146 -18.68 18.55 2.62
C PRO A 146 -17.57 19.60 2.50
N GLN A 147 -17.26 20.28 3.60
CA GLN A 147 -16.22 21.30 3.67
C GLN A 147 -14.81 20.72 3.83
N HIS A 148 -14.67 19.40 3.92
CA HIS A 148 -13.38 18.72 3.98
C HIS A 148 -13.12 17.87 2.73
N MET A 149 -14.01 17.95 1.72
CA MET A 149 -13.93 17.14 0.49
C MET A 149 -13.43 17.96 -0.70
N GLY A 150 -12.54 17.36 -1.50
CA GLY A 150 -12.03 17.93 -2.75
C GLY A 150 -11.47 19.34 -2.60
N LEU A 151 -10.69 19.56 -1.52
CA LEU A 151 -10.18 20.87 -1.11
C LEU A 151 -9.59 21.66 -2.28
N VAL A 152 -8.71 21.05 -3.07
CA VAL A 152 -8.02 21.71 -4.19
C VAL A 152 -8.97 22.27 -5.28
N TYR A 153 -10.19 21.74 -5.40
CA TYR A 153 -11.17 22.22 -6.40
C TYR A 153 -12.15 23.24 -5.84
N ARG A 154 -12.13 23.45 -4.52
CA ARG A 154 -13.01 24.40 -3.82
C ARG A 154 -12.23 25.59 -3.26
N ASP A 155 -11.05 25.31 -2.71
CA ASP A 155 -10.11 26.26 -2.15
C ASP A 155 -8.69 25.91 -2.67
N PRO A 156 -8.39 26.25 -3.94
CA PRO A 156 -7.11 25.92 -4.55
C PRO A 156 -5.96 26.66 -3.85
N PRO A 157 -4.77 26.04 -3.75
CA PRO A 157 -3.59 26.72 -3.23
C PRO A 157 -3.24 27.93 -4.11
N ALA A 158 -2.57 28.93 -3.52
CA ALA A 158 -2.16 30.13 -4.23
C ALA A 158 -1.09 29.86 -5.32
N GLU A 159 -0.23 28.87 -5.09
CA GLU A 159 0.89 28.53 -5.96
C GLU A 159 0.96 27.03 -6.25
N GLY A 160 1.35 26.68 -7.47
CA GLY A 160 1.64 25.31 -7.85
C GLY A 160 2.97 24.84 -7.27
N LYS A 161 3.13 23.52 -7.11
CA LYS A 161 4.34 22.90 -6.55
C LYS A 161 4.90 21.82 -7.45
N VAL A 162 6.20 21.58 -7.32
CA VAL A 162 6.89 20.41 -7.88
C VAL A 162 7.06 19.34 -6.79
N ALA A 163 6.47 18.18 -7.00
CA ALA A 163 6.59 17.03 -6.10
C ALA A 163 7.48 15.95 -6.67
N LEU A 164 8.25 15.30 -5.81
CA LEU A 164 8.96 14.06 -6.09
C LEU A 164 8.08 12.91 -5.63
N VAL A 165 7.83 11.95 -6.51
CA VAL A 165 7.30 10.64 -6.12
C VAL A 165 8.44 9.63 -6.22
N LEU A 166 8.83 9.06 -5.08
CA LEU A 166 9.72 7.90 -5.01
C LEU A 166 8.85 6.64 -5.10
N GLY A 167 8.79 6.05 -6.30
CA GLY A 167 7.83 4.99 -6.63
C GLY A 167 8.02 3.71 -5.81
N ALA A 168 6.92 2.99 -5.60
CA ALA A 168 6.91 1.68 -4.97
C ALA A 168 7.54 0.60 -5.86
N GLY A 169 8.17 -0.39 -5.22
CA GLY A 169 8.82 -1.52 -5.92
C GLY A 169 7.99 -2.80 -5.97
N ASN A 170 6.84 -2.87 -5.31
CA ASN A 170 6.15 -4.15 -5.03
C ASN A 170 4.84 -4.35 -5.81
N ILE A 171 3.94 -3.36 -5.77
CA ILE A 171 2.72 -3.35 -6.58
C ILE A 171 2.90 -2.31 -7.67
N SER A 172 2.83 -2.75 -8.92
CA SER A 172 3.21 -1.92 -10.06
C SER A 172 2.31 -0.71 -10.28
N SER A 173 1.05 -0.75 -9.83
CA SER A 173 0.13 0.39 -10.01
C SER A 173 0.36 1.52 -9.01
N ILE A 174 1.07 1.29 -7.90
CA ILE A 174 1.20 2.28 -6.83
C ILE A 174 1.95 3.53 -7.32
N ALA A 175 3.09 3.39 -8.00
CA ALA A 175 3.82 4.55 -8.51
C ALA A 175 2.97 5.45 -9.46
N PRO A 176 2.22 4.88 -10.43
CA PRO A 176 1.20 5.62 -11.17
C PRO A 176 0.09 6.25 -10.31
N LEU A 177 -0.42 5.53 -9.30
CA LEU A 177 -1.50 6.01 -8.42
C LEU A 177 -1.04 7.18 -7.53
N ASP A 178 0.16 7.09 -6.96
CA ASP A 178 0.79 8.15 -6.17
C ASP A 178 1.01 9.41 -7.01
N THR A 179 1.45 9.22 -8.26
CA THR A 179 1.60 10.29 -9.25
C THR A 179 0.27 10.98 -9.53
N LEU A 180 -0.80 10.20 -9.77
CA LEU A 180 -2.14 10.74 -9.99
C LEU A 180 -2.71 11.42 -8.74
N TYR A 181 -2.43 10.90 -7.55
CA TYR A 181 -2.85 11.52 -6.30
C TYR A 181 -2.24 12.92 -6.17
N LYS A 182 -0.92 13.07 -6.37
CA LYS A 182 -0.26 14.38 -6.32
C LYS A 182 -0.76 15.33 -7.42
N LEU A 183 -0.98 14.84 -8.64
CA LEU A 183 -1.54 15.63 -9.73
C LEU A 183 -2.96 16.13 -9.44
N TYR A 184 -3.85 15.29 -8.90
CA TYR A 184 -5.29 15.59 -8.86
C TYR A 184 -5.84 15.93 -7.48
N ALA A 185 -5.30 15.37 -6.40
CA ALA A 185 -5.71 15.70 -5.03
C ALA A 185 -4.95 16.92 -4.48
N GLU A 186 -3.70 17.13 -4.93
CA GLU A 186 -2.84 18.21 -4.44
C GLU A 186 -2.44 19.25 -5.52
N ALA A 187 -2.86 19.07 -6.78
CA ALA A 187 -2.57 19.95 -7.92
C ALA A 187 -1.07 20.27 -8.12
N GLN A 188 -0.20 19.28 -7.95
CA GLN A 188 1.25 19.39 -8.10
C GLN A 188 1.72 18.74 -9.40
N VAL A 189 2.76 19.30 -10.03
CA VAL A 189 3.47 18.63 -11.15
C VAL A 189 4.59 17.76 -10.60
N ILE A 190 4.95 16.69 -11.32
CA ILE A 190 5.64 15.56 -10.70
C ILE A 190 6.94 15.21 -11.41
N ILE A 191 7.99 14.93 -10.63
CA ILE A 191 9.07 14.05 -11.03
C ILE A 191 8.87 12.69 -10.37
N LEU A 192 8.57 11.66 -11.17
CA LEU A 192 8.43 10.28 -10.72
C LEU A 192 9.77 9.58 -10.88
N LYS A 193 10.40 9.24 -9.76
CA LYS A 193 11.58 8.39 -9.76
C LYS A 193 11.16 6.94 -9.60
N MET A 194 11.40 6.14 -10.64
CA MET A 194 11.05 4.73 -10.65
C MET A 194 11.88 3.94 -9.63
N ASN A 195 11.25 2.98 -8.96
CA ASN A 195 11.96 2.02 -8.14
C ASN A 195 12.77 1.09 -9.06
N PRO A 196 14.05 0.80 -8.78
CA PRO A 196 14.83 -0.15 -9.58
C PRO A 196 14.18 -1.54 -9.71
N VAL A 197 13.37 -1.97 -8.73
CA VAL A 197 12.62 -3.23 -8.84
C VAL A 197 11.59 -3.19 -9.97
N ASN A 198 10.95 -2.05 -10.21
CA ASN A 198 9.88 -1.85 -11.19
C ASN A 198 10.31 -1.05 -12.43
N GLU A 199 11.59 -0.72 -12.59
CA GLU A 199 12.06 0.13 -13.69
C GLU A 199 11.82 -0.49 -15.07
N TYR A 200 11.69 -1.82 -15.15
CA TYR A 200 11.32 -2.53 -16.38
C TYR A 200 9.96 -2.11 -16.94
N LEU A 201 9.09 -1.48 -16.14
CA LEU A 201 7.81 -0.91 -16.56
C LEU A 201 7.92 0.53 -17.09
N GLY A 202 9.10 1.15 -16.99
CA GLY A 202 9.32 2.56 -17.31
C GLY A 202 8.77 2.99 -18.67
N ALA A 203 9.16 2.31 -19.74
CA ALA A 203 8.67 2.59 -21.09
C ALA A 203 7.14 2.45 -21.22
N ILE A 204 6.54 1.51 -20.50
CA ILE A 204 5.07 1.33 -20.51
C ILE A 204 4.40 2.52 -19.82
N PHE A 205 4.95 2.98 -18.69
CA PHE A 205 4.42 4.14 -17.97
C PHE A 205 4.65 5.45 -18.73
N GLU A 206 5.78 5.61 -19.40
CA GLU A 206 6.02 6.74 -20.31
C GLU A 206 4.99 6.76 -21.46
N ASP A 207 4.67 5.61 -22.06
CA ASP A 207 3.63 5.50 -23.08
C ASP A 207 2.23 5.85 -22.55
N ILE A 208 1.91 5.41 -21.33
CA ILE A 208 0.64 5.65 -20.64
C ILE A 208 0.47 7.13 -20.30
N PHE A 209 1.53 7.77 -19.78
CA PHE A 209 1.53 9.17 -19.34
C PHE A 209 2.10 10.14 -20.39
N ALA A 210 2.25 9.71 -21.64
CA ALA A 210 2.93 10.48 -22.70
C ALA A 210 2.42 11.93 -22.83
N GLN A 211 1.11 12.15 -22.66
CA GLN A 211 0.53 13.50 -22.72
C GLN A 211 0.98 14.40 -21.56
N PHE A 212 1.04 13.87 -20.33
CA PHE A 212 1.56 14.60 -19.17
C PHE A 212 3.05 14.94 -19.33
N VAL A 213 3.81 14.04 -19.95
CA VAL A 213 5.23 14.27 -20.24
C VAL A 213 5.38 15.36 -21.30
N SER A 214 4.69 15.24 -22.43
CA SER A 214 4.71 16.22 -23.51
C SER A 214 4.38 17.63 -23.00
N ASP A 215 3.36 17.75 -22.16
CA ASP A 215 2.84 19.05 -21.72
C ASP A 215 3.53 19.60 -20.46
N GLY A 216 4.60 18.94 -19.99
CA GLY A 216 5.47 19.45 -18.92
C GLY A 216 4.95 19.23 -17.50
N PHE A 217 3.99 18.33 -17.29
CA PHE A 217 3.38 18.08 -15.96
C PHE A 217 3.94 16.84 -15.24
N LEU A 218 4.63 15.96 -15.96
CA LEU A 218 5.30 14.79 -15.42
C LEU A 218 6.69 14.61 -16.06
N ARG A 219 7.68 14.24 -15.26
CA ARG A 219 8.98 13.74 -15.73
C ARG A 219 9.32 12.43 -15.04
N PHE A 220 9.99 11.53 -15.75
CA PHE A 220 10.49 10.28 -15.20
C PHE A 220 11.98 10.39 -14.87
N ALA A 221 12.41 9.73 -13.80
CA ALA A 221 13.80 9.54 -13.45
C ALA A 221 14.08 8.08 -13.10
N TYR A 222 15.28 7.61 -13.43
CA TYR A 222 15.74 6.23 -13.25
C TYR A 222 17.08 6.20 -12.54
N GLY A 223 17.38 5.08 -11.87
CA GLY A 223 18.64 4.88 -11.17
C GLY A 223 18.47 4.53 -9.69
N GLY A 224 19.60 4.39 -8.99
CA GLY A 224 19.65 3.90 -7.62
C GLY A 224 19.35 4.95 -6.54
N ALA A 225 19.98 4.78 -5.38
CA ALA A 225 19.86 5.70 -4.24
C ALA A 225 20.49 7.07 -4.53
N GLU A 226 21.56 7.11 -5.31
CA GLU A 226 22.27 8.35 -5.69
C GLU A 226 21.38 9.36 -6.42
N VAL A 227 20.58 8.88 -7.39
CA VAL A 227 19.59 9.70 -8.11
C VAL A 227 18.49 10.17 -7.16
N GLY A 228 18.05 9.29 -6.25
CA GLY A 228 17.06 9.64 -5.23
C GLY A 228 17.54 10.76 -4.30
N GLU A 229 18.74 10.63 -3.72
CA GLU A 229 19.34 11.65 -2.84
C GLU A 229 19.55 12.97 -3.58
N TYR A 230 19.99 12.91 -4.85
CA TYR A 230 20.16 14.11 -5.68
C TYR A 230 18.84 14.88 -5.82
N ILE A 231 17.76 14.22 -6.22
CA ILE A 231 16.45 14.88 -6.40
C ILE A 231 15.90 15.39 -5.07
N VAL A 232 15.98 14.59 -3.99
CA VAL A 232 15.52 14.94 -2.64
C VAL A 232 16.17 16.25 -2.16
N MET A 233 17.45 16.45 -2.46
CA MET A 233 18.19 17.65 -2.05
C MET A 233 18.07 18.83 -3.03
N HIS A 234 17.53 18.62 -4.23
CA HIS A 234 17.46 19.64 -5.27
C HIS A 234 16.65 20.88 -4.85
N ALA A 235 17.16 22.09 -5.09
CA ALA A 235 16.56 23.33 -4.59
C ALA A 235 15.21 23.67 -5.25
N GLY A 236 15.00 23.26 -6.51
CA GLY A 236 13.75 23.45 -7.24
C GLY A 236 12.62 22.47 -6.89
N LEU A 237 12.80 21.61 -5.88
CA LEU A 237 11.80 20.65 -5.43
C LEU A 237 11.07 21.16 -4.18
N ASP A 238 9.73 21.16 -4.21
CA ASP A 238 8.90 21.69 -3.12
C ASP A 238 8.47 20.61 -2.11
N GLU A 239 8.19 19.39 -2.59
CA GLU A 239 7.58 18.33 -1.79
C GLU A 239 8.10 16.93 -2.15
N ILE A 240 8.09 16.01 -1.17
CA ILE A 240 8.50 14.62 -1.34
C ILE A 240 7.35 13.69 -0.96
N HIS A 241 7.12 12.67 -1.77
CA HIS A 241 6.31 11.53 -1.41
C HIS A 241 7.09 10.24 -1.63
N ILE A 242 7.05 9.35 -0.65
CA ILE A 242 7.72 8.06 -0.73
C ILE A 242 6.75 6.93 -0.40
N THR A 243 6.70 5.94 -1.29
CA THR A 243 6.17 4.63 -0.96
C THR A 243 7.33 3.64 -0.87
N GLY A 244 7.66 3.22 0.35
CA GLY A 244 8.89 2.47 0.59
C GLY A 244 9.12 2.06 2.04
N SER A 245 10.39 1.89 2.42
CA SER A 245 10.74 1.46 3.77
C SER A 245 10.89 2.62 4.73
N ALA A 246 10.57 2.41 6.03
CA ALA A 246 10.82 3.40 7.08
C ALA A 246 12.30 3.78 7.17
N ARG A 247 13.21 2.85 6.86
CA ARG A 247 14.66 3.12 6.78
C ARG A 247 14.99 4.15 5.69
N THR A 248 14.36 4.04 4.53
CA THR A 248 14.56 5.01 3.43
C THR A 248 13.96 6.37 3.77
N HIS A 249 12.75 6.39 4.36
CA HIS A 249 12.15 7.61 4.88
C HIS A 249 13.08 8.32 5.87
N ASP A 250 13.58 7.60 6.86
CA ASP A 250 14.46 8.17 7.88
C ASP A 250 15.77 8.68 7.29
N ALA A 251 16.32 7.97 6.30
CA ALA A 251 17.51 8.42 5.59
C ALA A 251 17.27 9.74 4.82
N ILE A 252 16.10 9.92 4.23
CA ILE A 252 15.69 11.16 3.55
C ILE A 252 15.53 12.29 4.57
N VAL A 253 14.74 12.05 5.63
CA VAL A 253 14.37 13.10 6.59
C VAL A 253 15.54 13.48 7.50
N TYR A 254 16.29 12.50 8.01
CA TYR A 254 17.30 12.72 9.06
C TYR A 254 18.74 12.44 8.59
N GLY A 255 18.92 11.68 7.50
CA GLY A 255 20.23 11.23 7.02
C GLY A 255 20.58 9.81 7.47
N GLY A 256 21.66 9.27 6.90
CA GLY A 256 22.21 7.97 7.29
C GLY A 256 23.18 8.05 8.48
N GLY A 257 23.53 6.88 9.02
CA GLY A 257 24.54 6.72 10.07
C GLY A 257 24.14 7.25 11.44
N GLU A 258 25.11 7.36 12.34
CA GLU A 258 24.91 7.80 13.74
C GLU A 258 24.34 9.21 13.84
N GLU A 259 24.81 10.13 13.00
CA GLU A 259 24.30 11.50 12.96
C GLU A 259 22.84 11.55 12.50
N GLY A 260 22.43 10.70 11.56
CA GLY A 260 21.02 10.55 11.18
C GLY A 260 20.15 10.08 12.35
N GLN A 261 20.64 9.11 13.13
CA GLN A 261 19.94 8.65 14.33
C GLN A 261 19.87 9.74 15.41
N ALA A 262 20.95 10.50 15.62
CA ALA A 262 20.95 11.63 16.54
C ALA A 262 19.98 12.73 16.10
N ARG A 263 19.86 12.99 14.80
CA ARG A 263 18.86 13.93 14.25
C ARG A 263 17.44 13.44 14.47
N LYS A 264 17.17 12.15 14.20
CA LYS A 264 15.87 11.53 14.45
C LYS A 264 15.47 11.61 15.92
N ALA A 265 16.39 11.27 16.83
CA ALA A 265 16.16 11.34 18.28
C ALA A 265 15.83 12.76 18.76
N ARG A 266 16.40 13.79 18.14
CA ARG A 266 16.12 15.20 18.41
C ARG A 266 15.00 15.80 17.56
N ASN A 267 14.38 15.02 16.66
CA ASN A 267 13.45 15.48 15.64
C ASN A 267 13.95 16.72 14.87
N THR A 268 15.16 16.62 14.31
CA THR A 268 15.84 17.70 13.55
C THR A 268 16.08 17.27 12.10
N PRO A 269 15.09 17.42 11.20
CA PRO A 269 15.22 17.04 9.80
C PRO A 269 16.35 17.79 9.07
N ARG A 270 16.94 17.17 8.05
CA ARG A 270 17.97 17.76 7.16
C ARG A 270 17.42 18.80 6.18
N HIS A 271 16.10 18.78 5.93
CA HIS A 271 15.42 19.72 5.04
C HIS A 271 14.03 20.07 5.58
N GLN A 272 13.46 21.18 5.09
CA GLN A 272 12.13 21.67 5.50
C GLN A 272 10.99 21.30 4.53
N LYS A 273 11.30 20.56 3.45
CA LYS A 273 10.29 20.10 2.48
C LYS A 273 9.25 19.22 3.19
N ARG A 274 7.96 19.43 2.88
CA ARG A 274 6.90 18.52 3.32
C ARG A 274 7.19 17.13 2.76
N ILE A 275 6.98 16.12 3.59
CA ILE A 275 7.08 14.72 3.18
C ILE A 275 5.81 13.97 3.55
N THR A 276 5.30 13.15 2.64
CA THR A 276 4.27 12.15 2.92
C THR A 276 4.79 10.76 2.61
N SER A 277 4.38 9.76 3.40
CA SER A 277 5.00 8.43 3.34
C SER A 277 3.97 7.32 3.45
N GLU A 278 4.07 6.33 2.56
CA GLU A 278 3.41 5.03 2.71
C GLU A 278 4.49 3.98 3.04
N LEU A 279 4.45 3.45 4.26
CA LEU A 279 5.49 2.59 4.82
C LEU A 279 4.91 1.22 5.23
N GLY A 280 5.78 0.24 5.45
CA GLY A 280 5.40 -1.09 5.92
C GLY A 280 4.95 -1.11 7.39
N ALA A 281 4.38 -2.25 7.80
CA ALA A 281 4.03 -2.54 9.19
C ALA A 281 4.02 -4.06 9.45
N VAL A 282 4.02 -4.44 10.73
CA VAL A 282 3.67 -5.79 11.18
C VAL A 282 2.14 -5.89 11.25
N CYS A 283 1.49 -6.12 10.10
CA CYS A 283 0.03 -6.18 10.02
C CYS A 283 -0.54 -7.44 10.72
N PRO A 284 -1.38 -7.28 11.77
CA PRO A 284 -1.98 -8.41 12.45
C PRO A 284 -3.20 -8.96 11.73
N VAL A 285 -3.45 -10.25 11.94
CA VAL A 285 -4.74 -10.91 11.67
C VAL A 285 -5.28 -11.42 13.01
N ILE A 286 -6.32 -10.76 13.52
CA ILE A 286 -6.99 -11.12 14.77
C ILE A 286 -8.06 -12.16 14.46
N VAL A 287 -7.89 -13.36 14.99
CA VAL A 287 -8.83 -14.47 14.81
C VAL A 287 -9.67 -14.59 16.08
N VAL A 288 -10.91 -14.09 16.04
CA VAL A 288 -11.78 -14.05 17.23
C VAL A 288 -12.43 -15.42 17.45
N PRO A 289 -12.36 -16.01 18.67
CA PRO A 289 -12.96 -17.30 18.95
C PRO A 289 -14.48 -17.25 18.78
N GLY A 290 -15.07 -18.31 18.22
CA GLY A 290 -16.51 -18.41 18.02
C GLY A 290 -16.93 -19.83 17.66
N PRO A 291 -18.22 -20.07 17.39
CA PRO A 291 -18.76 -21.38 17.05
C PRO A 291 -18.49 -21.71 15.58
N TRP A 292 -17.22 -21.78 15.19
CA TRP A 292 -16.82 -22.02 13.80
C TRP A 292 -17.04 -23.49 13.47
N ASP A 293 -17.62 -23.79 12.31
CA ASP A 293 -17.64 -25.17 11.84
C ASP A 293 -16.34 -25.53 11.08
N ALA A 294 -16.24 -26.77 10.60
CA ALA A 294 -15.07 -27.20 9.86
C ALA A 294 -14.90 -26.45 8.52
N ALA A 295 -15.99 -26.04 7.86
CA ALA A 295 -15.95 -25.29 6.62
C ALA A 295 -15.50 -23.85 6.86
N ASP A 296 -15.94 -23.22 7.95
CA ASP A 296 -15.45 -21.92 8.41
C ASP A 296 -13.93 -21.94 8.63
N ILE A 297 -13.43 -22.97 9.33
CA ILE A 297 -11.98 -23.14 9.57
C ILE A 297 -11.23 -23.25 8.24
N GLN A 298 -11.68 -24.07 7.30
CA GLN A 298 -11.03 -24.21 5.99
C GLN A 298 -11.06 -22.90 5.19
N HIS A 299 -12.20 -22.23 5.16
CA HIS A 299 -12.36 -20.97 4.44
C HIS A 299 -11.47 -19.87 5.02
N GLN A 300 -11.45 -19.71 6.34
CA GLN A 300 -10.64 -18.67 6.98
C GLN A 300 -9.14 -19.00 6.97
N ALA A 301 -8.76 -20.28 7.04
CA ALA A 301 -7.38 -20.69 6.78
C ALA A 301 -6.92 -20.28 5.38
N ALA A 302 -7.78 -20.44 4.36
CA ALA A 302 -7.49 -19.99 3.01
C ALA A 302 -7.35 -18.47 2.93
N ASN A 303 -8.20 -17.70 3.61
CA ASN A 303 -8.06 -16.24 3.68
C ASN A 303 -6.72 -15.83 4.32
N ILE A 304 -6.38 -16.37 5.50
CA ILE A 304 -5.12 -16.08 6.20
C ILE A 304 -3.91 -16.42 5.31
N ALA A 305 -3.91 -17.61 4.71
CA ALA A 305 -2.81 -18.05 3.88
C ALA A 305 -2.66 -17.20 2.61
N THR A 306 -3.77 -16.88 1.93
CA THR A 306 -3.72 -16.08 0.69
C THR A 306 -3.43 -14.61 0.95
N MET A 307 -3.87 -14.03 2.07
CA MET A 307 -3.47 -12.69 2.54
C MET A 307 -1.94 -12.58 2.67
N LYS A 308 -1.27 -13.67 3.09
CA LYS A 308 0.19 -13.71 3.13
C LYS A 308 0.80 -13.99 1.76
N MET A 309 0.25 -14.91 0.99
CA MET A 309 0.92 -15.44 -0.19
C MET A 309 0.70 -14.62 -1.47
N HIS A 310 -0.32 -13.76 -1.52
CA HIS A 310 -0.52 -12.84 -2.64
C HIS A 310 0.76 -12.01 -2.89
N ASN A 311 1.19 -11.91 -4.14
CA ASN A 311 2.45 -11.28 -4.55
C ASN A 311 3.66 -11.80 -3.76
N ALA A 312 3.66 -13.11 -3.43
CA ALA A 312 4.68 -13.78 -2.63
C ALA A 312 4.94 -13.18 -1.24
N GLY A 313 3.98 -12.44 -0.69
CA GLY A 313 4.11 -11.75 0.60
C GLY A 313 4.82 -10.41 0.54
N PHE A 314 4.94 -9.83 -0.66
CA PHE A 314 5.49 -8.49 -0.87
C PHE A 314 4.40 -7.41 -0.95
N ASN A 315 3.23 -7.65 -0.36
CA ASN A 315 2.24 -6.58 -0.16
C ASN A 315 2.53 -5.89 1.18
N CYS A 316 2.46 -4.56 1.21
CA CYS A 316 2.65 -3.78 2.44
C CYS A 316 1.62 -4.15 3.53
N VAL A 317 0.39 -4.48 3.12
CA VAL A 317 -0.70 -4.93 4.01
C VAL A 317 -0.78 -6.46 4.19
N ALA A 318 0.22 -7.21 3.75
CA ALA A 318 0.22 -8.67 3.90
C ALA A 318 0.15 -9.06 5.38
N ALA A 319 -0.57 -10.14 5.69
CA ALA A 319 -0.58 -10.70 7.05
C ALA A 319 0.86 -10.97 7.54
N GLN A 320 1.23 -10.47 8.72
CA GLN A 320 2.56 -10.71 9.30
C GLN A 320 2.48 -11.61 10.53
N VAL A 321 1.48 -11.36 11.39
CA VAL A 321 1.25 -12.11 12.62
C VAL A 321 -0.23 -12.45 12.78
N ALA A 322 -0.56 -13.71 13.04
CA ALA A 322 -1.89 -14.10 13.47
C ALA A 322 -1.97 -14.05 15.01
N LEU A 323 -2.90 -13.25 15.53
CA LEU A 323 -3.21 -13.16 16.96
C LEU A 323 -4.32 -14.16 17.27
N LEU A 324 -4.00 -15.20 18.04
CA LEU A 324 -4.89 -16.33 18.30
C LEU A 324 -5.28 -16.40 19.78
N PRO A 325 -6.49 -16.84 20.12
CA PRO A 325 -6.90 -17.06 21.51
C PRO A 325 -6.20 -18.28 22.13
N GLU A 326 -5.66 -18.12 23.35
CA GLU A 326 -5.01 -19.21 24.10
C GLU A 326 -5.96 -20.36 24.45
N SER A 327 -7.20 -20.03 24.81
CA SER A 327 -8.21 -20.98 25.32
C SER A 327 -9.10 -21.59 24.23
N TRP A 328 -8.89 -21.25 22.95
CA TRP A 328 -9.76 -21.73 21.88
C TRP A 328 -9.33 -23.10 21.37
N ASN A 329 -10.25 -24.05 21.47
CA ASN A 329 -10.04 -25.46 21.12
C ASN A 329 -9.83 -25.71 19.61
N GLN A 330 -10.18 -24.77 18.73
CA GLN A 330 -10.03 -24.92 17.27
C GLN A 330 -8.73 -24.31 16.72
N ARG A 331 -7.88 -23.73 17.57
CA ARG A 331 -6.62 -23.09 17.16
C ARG A 331 -5.75 -24.02 16.33
N GLU A 332 -5.50 -25.24 16.80
CA GLU A 332 -4.64 -26.19 16.09
C GLU A 332 -5.25 -26.63 14.75
N ALA A 333 -6.57 -26.83 14.70
CA ALA A 333 -7.27 -27.15 13.46
C ALA A 333 -7.12 -26.02 12.41
N LEU A 334 -7.17 -24.76 12.84
CA LEU A 334 -6.90 -23.61 11.96
C LEU A 334 -5.45 -23.59 11.47
N LEU A 335 -4.47 -23.78 12.37
CA LEU A 335 -3.06 -23.78 12.01
C LEU A 335 -2.71 -24.93 11.05
N ASP A 336 -3.27 -26.11 11.27
CA ASP A 336 -3.08 -27.27 10.38
C ASP A 336 -3.67 -27.02 8.99
N ALA A 337 -4.84 -26.38 8.91
CA ALA A 337 -5.42 -25.97 7.64
C ALA A 337 -4.53 -24.92 6.92
N VAL A 338 -4.00 -23.92 7.64
CA VAL A 338 -3.06 -22.94 7.08
C VAL A 338 -1.78 -23.62 6.56
N ARG A 339 -1.19 -24.54 7.35
CA ARG A 339 -0.03 -25.34 6.94
C ARG A 339 -0.30 -26.12 5.66
N ALA A 340 -1.46 -26.77 5.57
CA ALA A 340 -1.84 -27.55 4.38
C ALA A 340 -1.92 -26.66 3.13
N ILE A 341 -2.50 -25.46 3.25
CA ILE A 341 -2.63 -24.52 2.13
C ILE A 341 -1.26 -23.97 1.72
N PHE A 342 -0.39 -23.62 2.66
CA PHE A 342 0.98 -23.19 2.35
C PHE A 342 1.78 -24.27 1.62
N LYS A 343 1.66 -25.54 2.04
CA LYS A 343 2.29 -26.70 1.36
C LYS A 343 1.76 -26.89 -0.06
N ALA A 344 0.45 -26.74 -0.26
CA ALA A 344 -0.23 -26.97 -1.55
C ALA A 344 -0.18 -25.76 -2.51
N SER A 345 0.16 -24.57 -2.02
CA SER A 345 0.10 -23.34 -2.81
C SER A 345 1.04 -23.38 -4.02
N GLU A 346 0.58 -22.82 -5.14
CA GLU A 346 1.40 -22.65 -6.34
C GLU A 346 2.67 -21.84 -6.04
N ALA A 347 3.78 -22.25 -6.64
CA ALA A 347 5.09 -21.67 -6.41
C ALA A 347 5.15 -20.21 -6.88
N ARG A 348 5.61 -19.33 -5.98
CA ARG A 348 5.90 -17.94 -6.29
C ARG A 348 7.38 -17.67 -6.00
N PRO A 349 8.17 -17.23 -6.98
CA PRO A 349 9.54 -16.81 -6.73
C PRO A 349 9.59 -15.61 -5.77
N ALA A 350 10.56 -15.61 -4.87
CA ALA A 350 10.83 -14.47 -3.99
C ALA A 350 11.61 -13.38 -4.75
N TYR A 351 10.93 -12.69 -5.68
CA TYR A 351 11.55 -11.74 -6.60
C TYR A 351 12.11 -10.49 -5.93
N TYR A 352 11.58 -10.10 -4.76
CA TYR A 352 11.95 -8.83 -4.13
C TYR A 352 13.32 -8.92 -3.44
N PRO A 353 14.23 -7.94 -3.65
CA PRO A 353 15.55 -7.95 -3.03
C PRO A 353 15.52 -8.11 -1.50
N GLY A 354 16.44 -8.93 -0.97
CA GLY A 354 16.59 -9.18 0.46
C GLY A 354 15.60 -10.18 1.07
N ALA A 355 14.69 -10.76 0.27
CA ALA A 355 13.70 -11.73 0.78
C ALA A 355 14.33 -12.95 1.48
N ALA A 356 15.36 -13.55 0.88
CA ALA A 356 16.08 -14.68 1.47
C ALA A 356 16.74 -14.33 2.82
N GLN A 357 17.34 -13.14 2.91
CA GLN A 357 18.00 -12.66 4.12
C GLN A 357 17.00 -12.47 5.26
N ARG A 358 15.85 -11.82 4.97
CA ARG A 358 14.76 -11.65 5.95
C ARG A 358 14.21 -13.00 6.43
N GLN A 359 13.94 -13.91 5.50
CA GLN A 359 13.43 -15.24 5.83
C GLN A 359 14.43 -16.04 6.68
N GLN A 360 15.72 -16.01 6.33
CA GLN A 360 16.75 -16.71 7.10
C GLN A 360 16.96 -16.08 8.48
N ALA A 361 16.88 -14.74 8.61
CA ALA A 361 16.94 -14.06 9.90
C ALA A 361 15.81 -14.54 10.82
N ALA A 362 14.57 -14.59 10.32
CA ALA A 362 13.44 -15.13 11.04
C ALA A 362 13.68 -16.60 11.44
N VAL A 363 14.04 -17.49 10.51
CA VAL A 363 14.31 -18.90 10.87
C VAL A 363 15.44 -19.06 11.89
N SER A 364 16.47 -18.21 11.83
CA SER A 364 17.60 -18.30 12.77
C SER A 364 17.22 -17.85 14.18
N ALA A 365 16.28 -16.91 14.30
CA ALA A 365 15.74 -16.47 15.58
C ALA A 365 14.77 -17.49 16.21
N HIS A 366 14.19 -18.39 15.40
CA HIS A 366 13.11 -19.28 15.82
C HIS A 366 13.40 -20.76 15.49
N PRO A 367 13.93 -21.55 16.44
CA PRO A 367 14.26 -22.96 16.23
C PRO A 367 13.07 -23.85 15.80
N ASN A 368 11.85 -23.42 16.12
CA ASN A 368 10.61 -24.10 15.77
C ASN A 368 10.01 -23.65 14.43
N ALA A 369 10.71 -22.80 13.66
CA ALA A 369 10.24 -22.32 12.37
C ALA A 369 10.02 -23.47 11.38
N GLU A 370 8.80 -23.57 10.84
CA GLU A 370 8.41 -24.59 9.88
C GLU A 370 8.62 -24.08 8.45
N ARG A 371 9.57 -24.66 7.73
CA ARG A 371 9.74 -24.43 6.28
C ARG A 371 8.80 -25.37 5.52
N LEU A 372 7.71 -24.82 4.98
CA LEU A 372 6.57 -25.60 4.53
C LEU A 372 6.64 -26.03 3.06
N ASN A 373 7.64 -25.59 2.31
CA ASN A 373 7.87 -26.01 0.93
C ASN A 373 9.37 -26.01 0.58
N GLN A 374 9.71 -26.67 -0.53
CA GLN A 374 11.10 -26.85 -1.00
C GLN A 374 11.49 -25.79 -2.03
N ARG A 375 11.23 -24.51 -1.73
CA ARG A 375 11.58 -23.37 -2.59
C ARG A 375 12.92 -22.76 -2.17
N ASP A 376 13.55 -21.99 -3.05
CA ASP A 376 14.79 -21.25 -2.74
C ASP A 376 14.64 -20.34 -1.51
N VAL A 377 13.48 -19.68 -1.40
CA VAL A 377 13.03 -18.98 -0.19
C VAL A 377 11.72 -19.64 0.27
N PRO A 378 11.76 -20.53 1.27
CA PRO A 378 10.59 -21.28 1.71
C PRO A 378 9.51 -20.39 2.31
N THR A 379 8.25 -20.73 2.02
CA THR A 379 7.14 -20.25 2.86
C THR A 379 7.34 -20.80 4.26
N THR A 380 7.35 -19.90 5.25
CA THR A 380 7.72 -20.23 6.63
C THR A 380 6.57 -19.88 7.57
N LEU A 381 6.23 -20.81 8.46
CA LEU A 381 5.34 -20.56 9.60
C LEU A 381 6.14 -20.59 10.90
N ILE A 382 6.00 -19.55 11.72
CA ILE A 382 6.63 -19.47 13.05
C ILE A 382 5.49 -19.40 14.06
N ALA A 383 5.11 -20.55 14.59
CA ALA A 383 3.97 -20.65 15.50
C ALA A 383 4.37 -20.39 16.95
N ASN A 384 3.43 -19.86 17.74
CA ASN A 384 3.51 -19.75 19.21
C ASN A 384 4.70 -18.89 19.69
N ILE A 385 4.91 -17.74 19.05
CA ILE A 385 5.83 -16.72 19.57
C ILE A 385 5.31 -16.24 20.92
N ASP A 386 6.20 -16.20 21.91
CA ASP A 386 5.91 -15.68 23.23
C ASP A 386 5.47 -14.22 23.14
N ARG A 387 4.26 -13.91 23.60
CA ARG A 387 3.70 -12.55 23.58
C ARG A 387 4.52 -11.55 24.41
N ASP A 388 5.28 -12.03 25.38
CA ASP A 388 6.09 -11.19 26.26
C ASP A 388 7.50 -10.94 25.67
N ALA A 389 7.86 -11.59 24.55
CA ALA A 389 9.09 -11.34 23.82
C ALA A 389 8.96 -10.08 22.94
N LEU A 390 8.89 -8.90 23.55
CA LEU A 390 8.55 -7.65 22.85
C LEU A 390 9.56 -7.21 21.78
N GLU A 391 10.80 -7.67 21.89
CA GLU A 391 11.87 -7.41 20.91
C GLU A 391 12.00 -8.51 19.86
N ASP A 392 11.03 -9.42 19.79
CA ASP A 392 10.99 -10.46 18.78
C ASP A 392 10.91 -9.86 17.38
N ILE A 393 11.72 -10.40 16.46
CA ILE A 393 11.82 -9.93 15.08
C ILE A 393 10.47 -9.96 14.38
N CYS A 394 9.58 -10.90 14.72
CA CYS A 394 8.26 -11.02 14.11
C CYS A 394 7.26 -9.97 14.61
N PHE A 395 7.57 -9.23 15.69
CA PHE A 395 6.77 -8.09 16.20
C PHE A 395 7.37 -6.74 15.84
N ARG A 396 8.69 -6.67 15.65
CA ARG A 396 9.44 -5.43 15.38
C ARG A 396 9.76 -5.19 13.92
N ASP A 397 9.94 -6.24 13.14
CA ASP A 397 10.34 -6.16 11.74
C ASP A 397 9.31 -6.79 10.82
N GLU A 398 8.97 -6.08 9.75
CA GLU A 398 8.16 -6.63 8.68
C GLU A 398 8.93 -7.75 7.94
N ALA A 399 8.38 -8.96 7.98
CA ALA A 399 8.86 -10.07 7.18
C ALA A 399 8.29 -9.98 5.75
N PHE A 400 8.82 -9.01 5.00
CA PHE A 400 8.44 -8.75 3.60
C PHE A 400 8.90 -9.91 2.70
N GLY A 401 7.96 -10.81 2.40
CA GLY A 401 8.18 -12.15 1.83
C GLY A 401 7.29 -13.20 2.52
N GLY A 402 7.40 -14.48 2.16
CA GLY A 402 6.49 -15.56 2.58
C GLY A 402 6.64 -16.09 4.02
N VAL A 403 6.76 -15.24 5.04
CA VAL A 403 6.81 -15.66 6.47
C VAL A 403 5.56 -15.20 7.22
N LEU A 404 4.85 -16.13 7.85
CA LEU A 404 3.74 -15.84 8.76
C LEU A 404 4.12 -16.28 10.17
N SER A 405 3.89 -15.42 11.16
CA SER A 405 4.06 -15.76 12.57
C SER A 405 2.72 -15.89 13.30
N THR A 406 2.70 -16.52 14.47
CA THR A 406 1.53 -16.52 15.33
C THR A 406 1.91 -16.29 16.78
N THR A 407 1.03 -15.64 17.54
CA THR A 407 1.15 -15.52 18.99
C THR A 407 -0.22 -15.72 19.64
N ASN A 408 -0.21 -16.21 20.88
CA ASN A 408 -1.42 -16.54 21.60
C ASN A 408 -1.69 -15.52 22.71
N LEU A 409 -2.90 -14.97 22.75
CA LEU A 409 -3.31 -13.94 23.70
C LEU A 409 -4.40 -14.45 24.65
N PRO A 410 -4.46 -13.91 25.89
CA PRO A 410 -5.38 -14.39 26.89
C PRO A 410 -6.78 -13.79 26.67
N GLY A 411 -7.79 -14.45 27.21
CA GLY A 411 -9.18 -13.99 27.19
C GLY A 411 -10.12 -15.16 27.34
N ASN A 412 -10.99 -15.12 28.35
CA ASN A 412 -11.95 -16.18 28.63
C ASN A 412 -13.22 -16.06 27.78
N THR A 413 -13.43 -14.89 27.16
CA THR A 413 -14.53 -14.60 26.25
C THR A 413 -14.02 -13.98 24.96
N ALA A 414 -14.80 -14.03 23.89
CA ALA A 414 -14.46 -13.39 22.62
C ALA A 414 -14.22 -11.87 22.77
N ALA A 415 -15.04 -11.20 23.59
CA ALA A 415 -14.91 -9.77 23.85
C ALA A 415 -13.63 -9.42 24.64
N GLU A 416 -13.28 -10.23 25.65
CA GLU A 416 -12.03 -10.05 26.41
C GLU A 416 -10.80 -10.28 25.53
N PHE A 417 -10.80 -11.38 24.77
CA PHE A 417 -9.74 -11.68 23.81
C PHE A 417 -9.57 -10.56 22.79
N LEU A 418 -10.66 -10.09 22.15
CA LEU A 418 -10.59 -9.05 21.14
C LEU A 418 -10.01 -7.74 21.71
N LYS A 419 -10.36 -7.35 22.94
CA LYS A 419 -9.76 -6.19 23.61
C LYS A 419 -8.26 -6.37 23.81
N ASN A 420 -7.83 -7.56 24.26
CA ASN A 420 -6.42 -7.85 24.47
C ASN A 420 -5.65 -7.90 23.14
N ALA A 421 -6.23 -8.45 22.08
CA ALA A 421 -5.64 -8.50 20.75
C ALA A 421 -5.51 -7.11 20.11
N VAL A 422 -6.54 -6.26 20.23
CA VAL A 422 -6.48 -4.87 19.77
C VAL A 422 -5.43 -4.09 20.55
N LYS A 423 -5.33 -4.27 21.87
CA LYS A 423 -4.30 -3.64 22.69
C LYS A 423 -2.90 -4.08 22.25
N PHE A 424 -2.67 -5.39 22.14
CA PHE A 424 -1.40 -5.95 21.69
C PHE A 424 -1.00 -5.42 20.31
N ALA A 425 -1.93 -5.42 19.35
CA ALA A 425 -1.71 -4.90 18.01
C ALA A 425 -1.28 -3.43 17.99
N ASN A 426 -1.90 -2.57 18.80
CA ASN A 426 -1.59 -1.14 18.82
C ASN A 426 -0.34 -0.79 19.64
N GLU A 427 -0.03 -1.56 20.69
CA GLU A 427 1.04 -1.21 21.64
C GLU A 427 2.36 -1.95 21.38
N GLN A 428 2.31 -3.15 20.78
CA GLN A 428 3.50 -4.02 20.66
C GLN A 428 3.99 -4.19 19.21
N LEU A 429 3.06 -4.29 18.24
CA LEU A 429 3.43 -4.49 16.85
C LEU A 429 3.93 -3.20 16.22
N TRP A 430 4.99 -3.32 15.42
CA TRP A 430 5.58 -2.17 14.73
C TRP A 430 4.71 -1.71 13.55
N GLY A 431 4.45 -0.40 13.47
CA GLY A 431 3.73 0.23 12.36
C GLY A 431 2.21 0.16 12.49
N THR A 432 1.50 0.98 11.70
CA THR A 432 0.05 1.19 11.82
C THR A 432 -0.69 1.10 10.49
N LEU A 433 -0.11 0.41 9.50
CA LEU A 433 -0.62 0.41 8.13
C LEU A 433 -1.99 -0.28 7.99
N GLY A 434 -2.19 -1.41 8.69
CA GLY A 434 -3.44 -2.16 8.56
C GLY A 434 -3.52 -3.34 9.52
N ALA A 435 -4.76 -3.78 9.78
CA ALA A 435 -5.09 -4.94 10.59
C ALA A 435 -6.32 -5.65 10.01
N ASN A 436 -6.40 -6.96 10.17
CA ASN A 436 -7.58 -7.76 9.80
C ASN A 436 -8.22 -8.34 11.05
N ILE A 437 -9.55 -8.37 11.11
CA ILE A 437 -10.31 -9.04 12.16
C ILE A 437 -11.21 -10.07 11.47
N ILE A 438 -11.04 -11.35 11.83
CA ILE A 438 -11.88 -12.46 11.41
C ILE A 438 -12.76 -12.82 12.60
N ILE A 439 -14.07 -12.60 12.46
CA ILE A 439 -15.05 -12.83 13.52
C ILE A 439 -16.30 -13.49 12.96
N HIS A 440 -16.78 -14.53 13.64
CA HIS A 440 -18.00 -15.22 13.23
C HIS A 440 -19.23 -14.30 13.42
N PRO A 441 -20.21 -14.28 12.49
CA PRO A 441 -21.37 -13.39 12.58
C PRO A 441 -22.24 -13.56 13.84
N GLN A 442 -22.23 -14.75 14.47
CA GLN A 442 -22.87 -14.93 15.78
C GLN A 442 -22.11 -14.21 16.88
N THR A 443 -20.79 -14.41 16.96
CA THR A 443 -19.91 -13.75 17.93
C THR A 443 -19.90 -12.24 17.77
N MET A 444 -20.00 -11.72 16.55
CA MET A 444 -20.06 -10.27 16.30
C MET A 444 -21.33 -9.60 16.84
N ARG A 445 -22.40 -10.37 17.07
CA ARG A 445 -23.68 -9.86 17.60
C ARG A 445 -23.75 -9.83 19.12
N GLU A 446 -22.87 -10.57 19.80
CA GLU A 446 -22.68 -10.56 21.26
C GLU A 446 -21.96 -9.27 21.68
#